data_AF-A0A966P7B3-F1
#
_entry.id   AF-A0A966P7B3-F1
#
_cell.length_a   1.000
_cell.length_b   1.000
_cell.length_c   1.000
_cell.angle_alpha   90.00
_cell.angle_beta   90.00
_cell.angle_gamma   90.00
#
_symmetry.space_group_name_H-M   'P 1'
#
loop_
_entity.id
_entity.type
_entity.pdbx_description
1 polymer ?
#
loop_
_entity_poly.entity_id
_entity_poly.type
_entity_poly.pdbx_seq_one_letter_code
_entity_poly.pdbx_strand_id
1 'polypeptide(L)'
;VKHLPHELIDAFRSTLEEVSGSDLIVHVVDGSHEDPLGQIKAVREVIRDIGGEKIPEIIALNKADIADPEMMRLVMREEPDAYPISVHTGAGIEALINAIEASLPRPKVEVRTLIPYNRGDLVSRIHEEGEILREEHLAEGTSLHARVDGALAHLLEKFVRV
;
A
#
# COMPACT_ATOMS: atom_id res chain seq x y z
N VAL A 1 18.71 -15.97 -15.13
CA VAL A 1 18.37 -14.63 -14.59
C VAL A 1 19.19 -13.58 -15.31
N LYS A 2 18.56 -12.72 -16.15
CA LYS A 2 19.27 -11.57 -16.74
C LYS A 2 19.36 -10.53 -15.64
N HIS A 3 20.57 -10.27 -15.13
CA HIS A 3 20.85 -9.06 -14.38
C HIS A 3 20.28 -7.89 -15.18
N LEU A 4 19.38 -7.11 -14.59
CA LEU A 4 19.06 -5.82 -15.17
C LEU A 4 20.39 -5.07 -15.33
N PRO A 5 20.74 -4.56 -16.52
CA PRO A 5 21.96 -3.79 -16.67
C PRO A 5 21.95 -2.66 -15.65
N HIS A 6 23.05 -2.45 -14.93
CA HIS A 6 23.15 -1.33 -13.97
C HIS A 6 22.76 0.01 -14.60
N GLU A 7 23.04 0.17 -15.90
CA GLU A 7 22.63 1.33 -16.71
C GLU A 7 21.10 1.54 -16.75
N LEU A 8 20.30 0.47 -16.71
CA LEU A 8 18.85 0.56 -16.67
C LEU A 8 18.38 0.97 -15.27
N ILE A 9 18.99 0.42 -14.22
CA ILE A 9 18.68 0.79 -12.83
C ILE A 9 18.98 2.27 -12.60
N ASP A 10 20.09 2.78 -13.14
CA ASP A 10 20.45 4.20 -13.05
C ASP A 10 19.50 5.12 -13.83
N ALA A 11 19.05 4.69 -15.02
CA ALA A 11 18.07 5.44 -15.82
C ALA A 11 16.68 5.52 -15.17
N PHE A 12 16.31 4.52 -14.35
CA PHE A 12 15.05 4.47 -13.61
C PHE A 12 15.20 4.86 -12.13
N ARG A 13 16.40 5.26 -11.69
CA ARG A 13 16.68 5.57 -10.28
C ARG A 13 15.75 6.64 -9.73
N SER A 14 15.47 7.71 -10.47
CA SER A 14 14.55 8.76 -10.01
C SER A 14 13.10 8.27 -9.88
N THR A 15 12.66 7.37 -10.76
CA THR A 15 11.32 6.74 -10.69
C THR A 15 11.23 5.63 -9.64
N LEU A 16 12.37 5.04 -9.27
CA LEU A 16 12.47 4.02 -8.22
C LEU A 16 12.70 4.67 -6.85
N GLU A 17 13.29 5.86 -6.76
CA GLU A 17 13.39 6.61 -5.50
C GLU A 17 12.01 6.92 -4.91
N GLU A 18 10.97 7.10 -5.73
CA GLU A 18 9.58 7.22 -5.26
C GLU A 18 9.10 5.97 -4.51
N VAL A 19 9.63 4.78 -4.85
CA VAL A 19 9.32 3.53 -4.12
C VAL A 19 9.77 3.61 -2.67
N SER A 20 10.87 4.31 -2.37
CA SER A 20 11.38 4.46 -0.99
C SER A 20 10.42 5.22 -0.06
N GLY A 21 9.49 6.00 -0.61
CA GLY A 21 8.45 6.71 0.13
C GLY A 21 7.10 5.98 0.17
N SER A 22 7.01 4.75 -0.35
CA SER A 22 5.75 3.99 -0.38
C SER A 22 5.42 3.39 0.99
N ASP A 23 4.13 3.39 1.34
CA ASP A 23 3.64 2.71 2.55
C ASP A 23 3.63 1.18 2.41
N LEU A 24 3.56 0.69 1.18
CA LEU A 24 3.42 -0.73 0.84
C LEU A 24 3.94 -0.96 -0.59
N ILE A 25 4.64 -2.07 -0.81
CA ILE A 25 5.05 -2.56 -2.14
C ILE A 25 4.19 -3.76 -2.50
N VAL A 26 3.54 -3.72 -3.67
CA VAL A 26 2.89 -4.89 -4.26
C VAL A 26 3.81 -5.43 -5.36
N HIS A 27 4.46 -6.54 -5.06
CA HIS A 27 5.42 -7.17 -5.95
C HIS A 27 4.73 -8.27 -6.76
N VAL A 28 4.46 -7.97 -8.03
CA VAL A 28 3.82 -8.92 -8.96
C VAL A 28 4.87 -9.83 -9.59
N VAL A 29 4.71 -11.14 -9.39
CA VAL A 29 5.65 -12.18 -9.86
C VAL A 29 4.95 -13.09 -10.86
N ASP A 30 5.62 -13.47 -11.94
CA ASP A 30 5.07 -14.44 -12.89
C ASP A 30 5.23 -15.88 -12.36
N GLY A 31 4.14 -16.45 -11.84
CA GLY A 31 4.11 -17.81 -11.30
C GLY A 31 4.24 -18.90 -12.35
N SER A 32 4.03 -18.58 -13.63
CA SER A 32 4.21 -19.52 -14.75
C SER A 32 5.66 -19.63 -15.22
N HIS A 33 6.55 -18.76 -14.72
CA HIS A 33 7.97 -18.80 -15.09
C HIS A 33 8.67 -20.02 -14.47
N GLU A 34 9.72 -20.51 -15.13
CA GLU A 34 10.57 -21.61 -14.64
C GLU A 34 11.37 -21.29 -13.36
N ASP A 35 11.39 -20.02 -12.92
CA ASP A 35 12.17 -19.55 -11.77
C ASP A 35 11.54 -18.29 -11.12
N PRO A 36 10.36 -18.41 -10.49
CA PRO A 36 9.71 -17.27 -9.83
C PRO A 36 10.51 -16.78 -8.61
N LEU A 37 11.16 -17.69 -7.88
CA LEU A 37 11.98 -17.37 -6.71
C LEU A 37 13.21 -16.52 -7.09
N GLY A 38 13.85 -16.80 -8.22
CA GLY A 38 14.93 -15.98 -8.75
C GLY A 38 14.46 -14.56 -9.11
N GLN A 39 13.25 -14.41 -9.66
CA GLN A 39 12.65 -13.10 -9.93
C GLN A 39 12.41 -12.31 -8.63
N ILE A 40 11.83 -12.97 -7.63
CA ILE A 40 11.59 -12.36 -6.31
C ILE A 40 12.88 -11.81 -5.73
N LYS A 41 13.94 -12.63 -5.73
CA LYS A 41 15.26 -12.25 -5.22
C LYS A 41 15.82 -11.05 -5.99
N ALA A 42 15.80 -11.10 -7.32
CA ALA A 42 16.35 -10.02 -8.15
C ALA A 42 15.66 -8.66 -7.89
N VAL A 43 14.32 -8.64 -7.74
CA VAL A 43 13.59 -7.41 -7.46
C VAL A 43 13.83 -6.93 -6.02
N ARG A 44 13.90 -7.84 -5.03
CA ARG A 44 14.29 -7.48 -3.65
C ARG A 44 15.69 -6.87 -3.57
N GLU A 45 16.64 -7.30 -4.40
CA GLU A 45 17.95 -6.66 -4.51
C GLU A 45 17.83 -5.21 -4.97
N VAL A 46 17.03 -4.94 -6.00
CA VAL A 46 16.78 -3.57 -6.49
C VAL A 46 16.09 -2.72 -5.42
N ILE A 47 15.06 -3.25 -4.76
CA ILE A 47 14.33 -2.56 -3.67
C ILE A 47 15.28 -2.20 -2.53
N ARG A 48 16.22 -3.09 -2.19
CA ARG A 48 17.24 -2.82 -1.16
C ARG A 48 18.20 -1.72 -1.60
N ASP A 49 18.67 -1.74 -2.85
CA ASP A 49 19.63 -0.77 -3.38
C ASP A 49 19.06 0.67 -3.43
N ILE A 50 17.74 0.81 -3.48
CA ILE A 50 17.02 2.11 -3.41
C ILE A 50 16.53 2.45 -1.99
N GLY A 51 16.87 1.65 -0.97
CA GLY A 51 16.53 1.90 0.43
C GLY A 51 15.11 1.52 0.86
N GLY A 52 14.38 0.75 0.04
CA GLY A 52 13.00 0.31 0.31
C GLY A 52 12.88 -0.97 1.15
N GLU A 53 13.98 -1.51 1.69
CA GLU A 53 14.00 -2.83 2.37
C GLU A 53 13.07 -2.95 3.59
N LYS A 54 12.67 -1.82 4.19
CA LYS A 54 11.80 -1.77 5.38
C LYS A 54 10.33 -1.60 5.04
N ILE A 55 10.02 -1.35 3.76
CA ILE A 55 8.65 -1.14 3.32
C ILE A 55 7.96 -2.50 3.31
N PRO A 56 6.75 -2.63 3.89
CA PRO A 56 5.96 -3.85 3.79
C PRO A 56 5.84 -4.31 2.33
N GLU A 57 5.99 -5.60 2.09
CA GLU A 57 5.90 -6.21 0.75
C GLU A 57 4.78 -7.25 0.75
N ILE A 58 3.90 -7.18 -0.25
CA ILE A 58 2.95 -8.24 -0.59
C ILE A 58 3.37 -8.83 -1.93
N ILE A 59 3.60 -10.15 -1.96
CA ILE A 59 3.88 -10.88 -3.19
C ILE A 59 2.57 -11.31 -3.84
N ALA A 60 2.33 -10.83 -5.05
CA ALA A 60 1.20 -11.23 -5.90
C ALA A 60 1.71 -12.17 -7.00
N LEU A 61 1.50 -13.48 -6.82
CA LEU A 61 1.96 -14.51 -7.74
C LEU A 61 0.94 -14.69 -8.87
N ASN A 62 1.16 -13.94 -9.96
CA ASN A 62 0.28 -13.86 -11.11
C ASN A 62 0.40 -15.08 -12.04
N LYS A 63 -0.60 -15.26 -12.90
CA LYS A 63 -0.75 -16.37 -13.85
C LYS A 63 -0.93 -17.74 -13.19
N ALA A 64 -1.50 -17.76 -11.99
CA ALA A 64 -1.81 -19.00 -11.27
C ALA A 64 -2.74 -19.95 -12.05
N ASP A 65 -3.45 -19.45 -13.07
CA ASP A 65 -4.31 -20.24 -13.96
C ASP A 65 -3.54 -21.16 -14.93
N ILE A 66 -2.29 -20.84 -15.23
CA ILE A 66 -1.42 -21.62 -16.14
C ILE A 66 -0.12 -22.08 -15.51
N ALA A 67 0.13 -21.72 -14.25
CA ALA A 67 1.34 -22.07 -13.53
C ALA A 67 1.42 -23.56 -13.20
N ASP A 68 2.64 -24.11 -13.15
CA ASP A 68 2.88 -25.48 -12.71
C ASP A 68 2.51 -25.62 -11.21
N PRO A 69 1.60 -26.53 -10.82
CA PRO A 69 1.22 -26.72 -9.43
C PRO A 69 2.37 -27.09 -8.48
N GLU A 70 3.41 -27.77 -8.95
CA GLU A 70 4.61 -28.09 -8.15
C GLU A 70 5.45 -26.83 -7.91
N MET A 71 5.62 -26.00 -8.95
CA MET A 71 6.31 -24.72 -8.82
C MET A 71 5.55 -23.79 -7.88
N MET A 72 4.23 -23.70 -8.01
CA MET A 72 3.39 -22.91 -7.11
C MET A 72 3.53 -23.36 -5.65
N ARG A 73 3.54 -24.69 -5.40
CA ARG A 73 3.77 -25.23 -4.05
C ARG A 73 5.15 -24.89 -3.50
N LEU A 74 6.18 -24.92 -4.34
CA LEU A 74 7.52 -24.53 -3.94
C LEU A 74 7.57 -23.06 -3.55
N VAL A 75 7.01 -22.17 -4.38
CA VAL A 75 6.98 -20.72 -4.09
C VAL A 75 6.19 -20.44 -2.82
N MET A 76 5.00 -21.03 -2.66
CA MET A 76 4.16 -20.85 -1.46
C MET A 76 4.80 -21.42 -0.18
N ARG A 77 5.77 -22.32 -0.29
CA ARG A 77 6.51 -22.82 0.87
C ARG A 77 7.59 -21.84 1.32
N GLU A 78 8.26 -21.20 0.38
CA GLU A 78 9.31 -20.22 0.65
C GLU A 78 8.73 -18.83 0.97
N GLU A 79 7.59 -18.49 0.37
CA GLU A 79 6.84 -17.24 0.54
C GLU A 79 5.40 -17.57 0.98
N PRO A 80 5.18 -17.97 2.25
CA PRO A 80 3.87 -18.43 2.73
C PRO A 80 2.78 -17.37 2.70
N ASP A 81 3.16 -16.09 2.72
CA ASP A 81 2.25 -14.94 2.67
C ASP A 81 1.99 -14.44 1.23
N ALA A 82 2.45 -15.18 0.20
CA ALA A 82 2.18 -14.84 -1.19
C ALA A 82 0.72 -15.10 -1.58
N TYR A 83 0.19 -14.23 -2.43
CA TYR A 83 -1.18 -14.31 -2.95
C TYR A 83 -1.17 -14.88 -4.37
N PRO A 84 -1.61 -16.13 -4.59
CA PRO A 84 -1.78 -16.66 -5.92
C PRO A 84 -2.96 -15.97 -6.61
N ILE A 85 -2.69 -15.32 -7.74
CA ILE A 85 -3.69 -14.60 -8.52
C ILE A 85 -3.63 -14.96 -10.00
N SER A 86 -4.71 -14.70 -10.69
CA SER A 86 -4.73 -14.64 -12.15
C SER A 86 -5.41 -13.35 -12.56
N VAL A 87 -4.62 -12.38 -13.04
CA VAL A 87 -5.17 -11.12 -13.58
C VAL A 87 -6.06 -11.39 -14.80
N HIS A 88 -5.79 -12.47 -15.54
CA HIS A 88 -6.59 -12.83 -16.72
C HIS A 88 -8.00 -13.32 -16.34
N THR A 89 -8.10 -14.19 -15.32
CA THR A 89 -9.39 -14.77 -14.91
C THR A 89 -10.07 -14.00 -13.78
N GLY A 90 -9.34 -13.12 -13.09
CA GLY A 90 -9.78 -12.42 -11.88
C GLY A 90 -9.63 -13.24 -10.60
N ALA A 91 -9.19 -14.50 -10.67
CA ALA A 91 -9.02 -15.35 -9.49
C ALA A 91 -8.00 -14.75 -8.51
N GLY A 92 -8.32 -14.76 -7.21
CA GLY A 92 -7.44 -14.29 -6.14
C GLY A 92 -7.32 -12.76 -5.99
N ILE A 93 -7.87 -11.97 -6.92
CA ILE A 93 -7.74 -10.50 -6.91
C ILE A 93 -8.43 -9.88 -5.68
N GLU A 94 -9.63 -10.34 -5.31
CA GLU A 94 -10.34 -9.83 -4.13
C GLU A 94 -9.56 -10.07 -2.83
N ALA A 95 -8.95 -11.26 -2.70
CA ALA A 95 -8.12 -11.58 -1.55
C ALA A 95 -6.87 -10.70 -1.48
N LEU A 96 -6.25 -10.42 -2.62
CA LEU A 96 -5.11 -9.50 -2.71
C LEU A 96 -5.51 -8.06 -2.33
N ILE A 97 -6.65 -7.57 -2.82
CA ILE A 97 -7.16 -6.23 -2.47
C ILE A 97 -7.37 -6.12 -0.95
N ASN A 98 -8.04 -7.10 -0.34
CA ASN A 98 -8.26 -7.11 1.10
C ASN A 98 -6.94 -7.12 1.89
N ALA A 99 -5.92 -7.83 1.39
CA ALA A 99 -4.59 -7.86 2.02
C ALA A 99 -3.87 -6.51 1.92
N ILE A 100 -3.96 -5.85 0.77
CA ILE A 100 -3.45 -4.49 0.56
C ILE A 100 -4.12 -3.53 1.55
N GLU A 101 -5.45 -3.52 1.62
CA GLU A 101 -6.22 -2.68 2.54
C GLU A 101 -5.91 -2.91 4.02
N ALA A 102 -5.58 -4.15 4.39
CA ALA A 102 -5.19 -4.50 5.75
C ALA A 102 -3.75 -4.07 6.09
N SER A 103 -2.88 -3.97 5.09
CA SER A 103 -1.45 -3.66 5.26
C SER A 103 -1.16 -2.17 5.21
N LEU A 104 -2.03 -1.37 4.58
CA LEU A 104 -1.88 0.08 4.54
C LEU A 104 -2.00 0.68 5.96
N PRO A 105 -1.15 1.66 6.30
CA PRO A 105 -1.22 2.34 7.58
C PRO A 105 -2.56 3.05 7.71
N ARG A 106 -3.38 2.64 8.68
CA ARG A 106 -4.61 3.36 9.01
C ARG A 106 -4.28 4.54 9.92
N PRO A 107 -4.87 5.72 9.67
CA PRO A 107 -4.82 6.80 10.65
C PRO A 107 -5.40 6.28 11.98
N LYS A 108 -4.64 6.33 13.07
CA LYS A 108 -5.00 5.66 14.34
C LYS A 108 -5.77 6.56 15.29
N VAL A 109 -5.75 7.87 15.07
CA VAL A 109 -6.32 8.82 16.03
C VAL A 109 -7.74 9.17 15.60
N GLU A 110 -8.70 8.64 16.34
CA GLU A 110 -10.10 8.97 16.15
C GLU A 110 -10.38 10.35 16.78
N VAL A 111 -10.92 11.27 15.98
CA VAL A 111 -11.21 12.65 16.37
C VAL A 111 -12.68 12.98 16.10
N ARG A 112 -13.27 13.76 17.01
CA ARG A 112 -14.58 14.39 16.83
C ARG A 112 -14.37 15.90 16.92
N THR A 113 -14.53 16.59 15.80
CA THR A 113 -14.17 18.01 15.67
C THR A 113 -15.31 18.80 15.06
N LEU A 114 -15.47 20.06 15.49
CA LEU A 114 -16.32 21.04 14.82
C LEU A 114 -15.42 22.10 14.18
N ILE A 115 -15.28 22.04 12.87
CA ILE A 115 -14.42 22.93 12.11
C ILE A 115 -15.25 24.11 11.58
N PRO A 116 -14.98 25.36 11.99
CA PRO A 116 -15.72 26.50 11.49
C PRO A 116 -15.47 26.71 10.00
N TYR A 117 -16.42 27.30 9.28
CA TYR A 117 -16.33 27.46 7.82
C TYR A 117 -15.14 28.30 7.33
N ASN A 118 -14.53 29.10 8.21
CA ASN A 118 -13.29 29.83 7.90
C ASN A 118 -12.03 28.96 7.92
N ARG A 119 -12.14 27.69 8.34
CA ARG A 119 -11.08 26.67 8.38
C ARG A 119 -11.38 25.48 7.47
N GLY A 120 -11.93 25.77 6.28
CA GLY A 120 -12.15 24.75 5.25
C GLY A 120 -10.86 24.00 4.85
N ASP A 121 -9.69 24.61 5.04
CA ASP A 121 -8.38 23.97 4.88
C ASP A 121 -8.25 22.68 5.69
N LEU A 122 -8.77 22.66 6.93
CA LEU A 122 -8.71 21.49 7.79
C LEU A 122 -9.71 20.41 7.37
N VAL A 123 -10.88 20.80 6.86
CA VAL A 123 -11.87 19.85 6.31
C VAL A 123 -11.27 19.15 5.09
N SER A 124 -10.72 19.90 4.14
CA SER A 124 -10.05 19.35 2.96
C SER A 124 -8.92 18.39 3.33
N ARG A 125 -8.06 18.76 4.29
CA ARG A 125 -6.99 17.85 4.77
C ARG A 125 -7.52 16.57 5.39
N ILE A 126 -8.64 16.60 6.11
CA ILE A 126 -9.27 15.37 6.65
C ILE A 126 -9.79 14.48 5.51
N HIS A 127 -10.29 15.04 4.41
CA HIS A 127 -10.68 14.26 3.23
C HIS A 127 -9.48 13.65 2.49
N GLU A 128 -8.34 14.34 2.48
CA GLU A 128 -7.13 13.90 1.76
C GLU A 128 -6.30 12.90 2.59
N GLU A 129 -6.15 13.15 3.88
CA GLU A 129 -5.20 12.45 4.77
C GLU A 129 -5.91 11.56 5.82
N GLY A 130 -7.23 11.62 5.90
CA GLY A 130 -8.03 10.95 6.95
C GLY A 130 -9.09 9.99 6.43
N GLU A 131 -9.66 9.21 7.34
CA GLU A 131 -10.80 8.31 7.11
C GLU A 131 -12.05 8.93 7.77
N ILE A 132 -13.01 9.42 6.98
CA ILE A 132 -14.24 10.01 7.52
C ILE A 132 -15.24 8.91 7.90
N LEU A 133 -15.61 8.91 9.18
CA LEU A 133 -16.63 8.02 9.74
C LEU A 133 -18.02 8.66 9.71
N ARG A 134 -18.10 9.99 9.90
CA ARG A 134 -19.33 10.78 9.80
C ARG A 134 -19.03 12.25 9.54
N GLU A 135 -19.85 12.89 8.72
CA GLU A 135 -19.80 14.32 8.43
C GLU A 135 -21.21 14.94 8.53
N GLU A 136 -21.31 16.12 9.13
CA GLU A 136 -22.56 16.86 9.27
C GLU A 136 -22.31 18.38 9.25
N HIS A 137 -23.04 19.12 8.41
CA HIS A 137 -22.96 20.58 8.37
C HIS A 137 -23.89 21.21 9.41
N LEU A 138 -23.32 21.97 10.34
CA LEU A 138 -24.04 22.70 11.38
C LEU A 138 -24.00 24.21 11.09
N ALA A 139 -24.79 24.99 11.83
CA ALA A 139 -24.82 26.45 11.67
C ALA A 139 -23.47 27.14 11.92
N GLU A 140 -22.64 26.50 12.74
CA GLU A 140 -21.38 27.01 13.30
C GLU A 140 -20.13 26.44 12.60
N GLY A 141 -20.30 25.43 11.74
CA GLY A 141 -19.21 24.77 11.02
C GLY A 141 -19.55 23.36 10.56
N THR A 142 -18.55 22.62 10.09
CA THR A 142 -18.66 21.20 9.72
C THR A 142 -18.23 20.33 10.91
N SER A 143 -19.14 19.50 11.39
CA SER A 143 -18.87 18.48 12.40
C SER A 143 -18.35 17.21 11.72
N LEU A 144 -17.15 16.78 12.09
CA LEU A 144 -16.49 15.60 11.55
C LEU A 144 -16.18 14.61 12.65
N HIS A 145 -16.49 13.35 12.39
CA HIS A 145 -15.95 12.19 13.09
C HIS A 145 -15.07 11.44 12.10
N ALA A 146 -13.77 11.42 12.34
CA ALA A 146 -12.80 10.87 11.40
C ALA A 146 -11.66 10.20 12.14
N ARG A 147 -10.89 9.34 11.45
CA ARG A 147 -9.56 8.94 11.88
C ARG A 147 -8.53 9.72 11.10
N VAL A 148 -7.55 10.25 11.81
CA VAL A 148 -6.45 11.04 11.25
C VAL A 148 -5.11 10.58 11.81
N ASP A 149 -4.02 11.02 11.19
CA ASP A 149 -2.68 10.77 11.71
C ASP A 149 -2.42 11.62 12.98
N GLY A 150 -1.30 11.37 13.66
CA GLY A 150 -0.98 12.08 14.90
C GLY A 150 -0.75 13.59 14.70
N ALA A 151 -0.22 14.00 13.54
CA ALA A 151 0.08 15.39 13.26
C ALA A 151 -1.20 16.21 13.03
N LEU A 152 -2.13 15.68 12.23
CA LEU A 152 -3.43 16.27 11.97
C LEU A 152 -4.32 16.22 13.22
N ALA A 153 -4.26 15.14 14.01
CA ALA A 153 -4.95 15.11 15.31
C ALA A 153 -4.53 16.27 16.22
N HIS A 154 -3.21 16.53 16.33
CA HIS A 154 -2.69 17.62 17.15
C HIS A 154 -3.17 19.00 16.67
N LEU A 155 -3.25 19.21 15.35
CA LEU A 155 -3.81 20.45 14.78
C LEU A 155 -5.31 20.61 15.10
N LEU A 156 -6.03 19.50 15.17
CA LEU A 156 -7.48 19.46 15.42
C LEU A 156 -7.84 19.57 16.90
N GLU A 157 -6.91 19.41 17.85
CA GLU A 157 -7.15 19.50 19.31
C GLU A 157 -7.96 20.75 19.71
N LYS A 158 -7.74 21.88 19.02
CA LYS A 158 -8.40 23.16 19.28
C LYS A 158 -9.89 23.18 18.91
N PHE A 159 -10.35 22.16 18.21
CA PHE A 159 -11.70 22.05 17.65
C PHE A 159 -12.42 20.78 18.16
N VAL A 160 -11.79 20.01 19.04
CA VAL A 160 -12.34 18.76 19.58
C VAL A 160 -13.61 19.04 20.39
N ARG A 161 -14.65 18.28 20.11
CA ARG A 161 -15.83 18.17 20.98
C ARG A 161 -15.64 17.01 21.95
N VAL A 162 -15.69 17.32 23.25
CA VAL A 162 -15.75 16.33 24.34
C VAL A 162 -17.08 15.58 24.29
#